data_AF-A0AAJ7TCI6-F1
#
_entry.id   AF-A0AAJ7TCI6-F1
#
_cell.length_a   1.000
_cell.length_b   1.000
_cell.length_c   1.000
_cell.angle_alpha   90.00
_cell.angle_beta   90.00
_cell.angle_gamma   90.00
#
_symmetry.space_group_name_H-M   'P 1'
#
loop_
_entity.id
_entity.type
_entity.pdbx_description
1 polymer ?
#
loop_
_entity_poly.entity_id
_entity_poly.type
_entity_poly.pdbx_seq_one_letter_code
_entity_poly.pdbx_strand_id
1 'polypeptide(L)'
;MELACSMKITQKKLKKFEKEYLTMREQQAQQEDPLDRLERDNRRLQEANLRLEQENDDLAHELVTSKIALRNDLDNAEDKADTLSKELDLTQQKLQEAEEEKKRLEIEASQLKEMCRRELDKTEAEMKKSSSIIADYKQICSQLSTRLEKQQAANKEELELVRGVMAGCEQCRQLFGEDGRLCAAAAGAGAAGGERDPDEEKETLRTQLREMELELAQTKLKLVEAECRIQDVEHQLGVAINEVQASRNTWFNRTLSSIKTATGSQGKETV
;
A
#
# COMPACT_ATOMS: atom_id res chain seq x y z
N MET A 1 74.78 0.11 79.57
CA MET A 1 74.74 0.18 78.08
C MET A 1 75.97 0.86 77.46
N GLU A 2 77.13 0.93 78.15
CA GLU A 2 78.34 1.58 77.61
C GLU A 2 79.42 0.60 77.06
N LEU A 3 79.25 -0.71 77.24
CA LEU A 3 80.21 -1.69 76.69
C LEU A 3 79.99 -2.03 75.21
N ALA A 4 78.79 -1.80 74.65
CA ALA A 4 78.51 -2.12 73.24
C ALA A 4 79.10 -1.09 72.26
N CYS A 5 79.18 0.18 72.65
CA CYS A 5 79.65 1.27 71.78
C CYS A 5 81.17 1.53 71.84
N SER A 6 81.91 0.86 72.73
CA SER A 6 83.38 0.99 72.84
C SER A 6 84.16 -0.11 72.11
N MET A 7 83.48 -1.13 71.58
CA MET A 7 84.10 -2.16 70.75
C MET A 7 84.34 -1.64 69.32
N LYS A 8 85.57 -1.24 69.01
CA LYS A 8 86.01 -1.09 67.62
C LYS A 8 86.02 -2.46 66.93
N ILE A 9 84.96 -2.76 66.18
CA ILE A 9 84.84 -3.97 65.35
C ILE A 9 85.69 -3.76 64.10
N THR A 10 86.87 -4.38 64.07
CA THR A 10 87.72 -4.41 62.88
C THR A 10 87.25 -5.51 61.94
N GLN A 11 87.50 -5.38 60.63
CA GLN A 11 87.15 -6.41 59.63
C GLN A 11 87.64 -7.82 60.02
N LYS A 12 88.81 -7.90 60.67
CA LYS A 12 89.37 -9.16 61.17
C LYS A 12 88.53 -9.77 62.31
N LYS A 13 87.98 -8.95 63.21
CA LYS A 13 87.06 -9.42 64.26
C LYS A 13 85.71 -9.85 63.69
N LEU A 14 85.19 -9.13 62.69
CA LEU A 14 83.95 -9.51 62.00
C LEU A 14 84.08 -10.89 61.34
N LYS A 15 85.16 -11.12 60.59
CA LYS A 15 85.46 -12.43 59.98
C LYS A 15 85.63 -13.54 61.02
N LYS A 16 86.18 -13.22 62.20
CA LYS A 16 86.30 -14.18 63.29
C LYS A 16 84.92 -14.52 63.87
N PHE A 17 84.07 -13.55 64.13
CA PHE A 17 82.69 -13.79 64.60
C PHE A 17 81.85 -14.53 63.57
N GLU A 18 81.99 -14.21 62.28
CA GLU A 18 81.34 -14.94 61.19
C GLU A 18 81.78 -16.41 61.20
N LYS A 19 83.09 -16.67 61.30
CA LYS A 19 83.62 -18.04 61.39
C LYS A 19 83.16 -18.76 62.66
N GLU A 20 83.15 -18.10 63.81
CA GLU A 20 82.66 -18.66 65.08
C GLU A 20 81.15 -18.93 65.03
N TYR A 21 80.37 -18.05 64.41
CA TYR A 21 78.93 -18.24 64.20
C TYR A 21 78.65 -19.43 63.29
N LEU A 22 79.39 -19.54 62.18
CA LEU A 22 79.29 -20.69 61.27
C LEU A 22 79.69 -21.99 61.97
N THR A 23 80.79 -21.99 62.73
CA THR A 23 81.24 -23.17 63.49
C THR A 23 80.25 -23.55 64.58
N MET A 24 79.66 -22.58 65.27
CA MET A 24 78.62 -22.81 66.28
C MET A 24 77.34 -23.37 65.64
N ARG A 25 76.92 -22.84 64.49
CA ARG A 25 75.79 -23.36 63.72
C ARG A 25 76.02 -24.79 63.24
N GLU A 26 77.22 -25.09 62.77
CA GLU A 26 77.61 -26.42 62.30
C GLU A 26 77.68 -27.44 63.46
N GLN A 27 78.21 -27.03 64.62
CA GLN A 27 78.17 -27.84 65.84
C GLN A 27 76.75 -28.06 66.35
N GLN A 28 75.90 -27.04 66.33
CA GLN A 28 74.47 -27.17 66.67
C GLN A 28 73.76 -28.14 65.72
N ALA A 29 74.06 -28.08 64.42
CA ALA A 29 73.51 -29.01 63.43
C ALA A 29 74.04 -30.45 63.58
N GLN A 30 75.25 -30.63 64.12
CA GLN A 30 75.82 -31.95 64.44
C GLN A 30 75.32 -32.51 65.78
N GLN A 31 74.88 -31.65 66.70
CA GLN A 31 74.31 -32.02 67.99
C GLN A 31 72.79 -32.26 67.93
N GLU A 32 72.12 -31.71 66.93
CA GLU A 32 70.69 -31.92 66.70
C GLU A 32 70.41 -33.39 66.38
N ASP A 33 69.42 -33.98 67.06
CA ASP A 33 69.03 -35.37 66.84
C ASP A 33 68.56 -35.53 65.38
N PRO A 34 69.17 -36.43 64.59
CA PRO A 34 68.71 -36.74 63.24
C PRO A 34 67.20 -37.00 63.15
N LEU A 35 66.59 -37.58 64.19
CA LEU A 35 65.14 -37.82 64.25
C LEU A 35 64.35 -36.50 64.33
N ASP A 36 64.71 -35.59 65.24
CA ASP A 36 64.04 -34.29 65.39
C ASP A 36 64.09 -33.46 64.10
N ARG A 37 65.22 -33.49 63.39
CA ARG A 37 65.34 -32.82 62.09
C ARG A 37 64.39 -33.42 61.06
N LEU A 38 64.40 -34.75 60.91
CA LEU A 38 63.55 -35.46 59.96
C LEU A 38 62.07 -35.26 60.28
N GLU A 39 61.68 -35.23 61.55
CA GLU A 39 60.29 -34.97 61.96
C GLU A 39 59.82 -33.56 61.57
N ARG A 40 60.67 -32.53 61.75
CA ARG A 40 60.34 -31.17 61.32
C ARG A 40 60.22 -31.05 59.81
N ASP A 41 61.13 -31.67 59.07
CA ASP A 41 61.09 -31.66 57.60
C ASP A 41 59.88 -32.45 57.08
N ASN A 42 59.54 -33.58 57.69
CA ASN A 42 58.34 -34.35 57.36
C ASN A 42 57.06 -33.54 57.64
N ARG A 43 56.99 -32.84 58.78
CA ARG A 43 55.87 -31.94 59.10
C ARG A 43 55.71 -30.82 58.05
N ARG A 44 56.81 -30.19 57.64
CA ARG A 44 56.79 -29.16 56.59
C ARG A 44 56.32 -29.72 55.25
N LEU A 45 56.77 -30.92 54.89
CA LEU A 45 56.34 -31.59 53.66
C LEU A 45 54.86 -31.96 53.71
N GLN A 46 54.36 -32.43 54.87
CA GLN A 46 52.94 -32.72 55.08
C GLN A 46 52.09 -31.45 54.96
N GLU A 47 52.50 -30.34 55.57
CA GLU A 47 51.82 -29.05 55.46
C GLU A 47 51.80 -28.54 54.01
N ALA A 48 52.92 -28.65 53.29
CA ALA A 48 53.00 -28.27 51.89
C ALA A 48 52.13 -29.16 50.99
N ASN A 49 52.08 -30.46 51.26
CA ASN A 49 51.25 -31.40 50.51
C ASN A 49 49.77 -31.09 50.73
N LEU A 50 49.33 -30.91 51.98
CA LEU A 50 47.95 -30.53 52.29
C LEU A 50 47.54 -29.23 51.59
N ARG A 51 48.44 -28.24 51.53
CA ARG A 51 48.18 -27.00 50.80
C ARG A 51 48.03 -27.24 49.29
N LEU A 52 48.90 -28.06 48.70
CA LEU A 52 48.83 -28.39 47.28
C LEU A 52 47.59 -29.21 46.94
N GLU A 53 47.15 -30.10 47.85
CA GLU A 53 45.88 -30.83 47.72
C GLU A 53 44.69 -29.86 47.70
N GLN A 54 44.65 -28.89 48.61
CA GLN A 54 43.61 -27.85 48.62
C GLN A 54 43.62 -26.99 47.36
N GLU A 55 44.80 -26.50 46.95
CA GLU A 55 44.93 -25.72 45.71
C GLU A 55 44.50 -26.54 44.48
N ASN A 56 44.77 -27.85 44.47
CA ASN A 56 44.32 -28.74 43.40
C ASN A 56 42.79 -28.89 43.37
N ASP A 57 42.19 -29.12 44.54
CA ASP A 57 40.73 -29.24 44.68
C ASP A 57 40.01 -27.94 44.27
N ASP A 58 40.54 -26.78 44.68
CA ASP A 58 40.01 -25.47 44.29
C ASP A 58 40.07 -25.28 42.77
N LEU A 59 41.23 -25.58 42.15
CA LEU A 59 41.39 -25.50 40.69
C LEU A 59 40.47 -26.47 39.95
N ALA A 60 40.27 -27.69 40.47
CA ALA A 60 39.35 -28.66 39.90
C ALA A 60 37.90 -28.15 39.96
N HIS A 61 37.50 -27.58 41.09
CA HIS A 61 36.18 -26.97 41.27
C HIS A 61 35.95 -25.77 40.34
N GLU A 62 36.92 -24.85 40.24
CA GLU A 62 36.85 -23.72 39.31
C GLU A 62 36.76 -24.18 37.86
N LEU A 63 37.56 -25.17 37.47
CA LEU A 63 37.55 -25.72 36.12
C LEU A 63 36.19 -26.34 35.77
N VAL A 64 35.62 -27.15 36.67
CA VAL A 64 34.30 -27.75 36.47
C VAL A 64 33.23 -26.67 36.39
N THR A 65 33.27 -25.69 37.28
CA THR A 65 32.31 -24.58 37.31
C THR A 65 32.36 -23.75 36.03
N SER A 66 33.56 -23.36 35.59
CA SER A 66 33.78 -22.64 34.35
C SER A 66 33.33 -23.45 33.13
N LYS A 67 33.64 -24.76 33.10
CA LYS A 67 33.21 -25.66 32.02
C LYS A 67 31.69 -25.76 31.91
N ILE A 68 30.98 -25.86 33.04
CA ILE A 68 29.50 -25.89 33.04
C ILE A 68 28.95 -24.55 32.55
N ALA A 69 29.49 -23.43 33.02
CA ALA A 69 29.07 -22.10 32.59
C ALA A 69 29.24 -21.90 31.08
N LEU A 70 30.41 -22.23 30.54
CA LEU A 70 30.69 -22.13 29.10
C LEU A 70 29.79 -23.03 28.26
N ARG A 71 29.44 -24.21 28.77
CA ARG A 71 28.51 -25.11 28.07
C ARG A 71 27.10 -24.51 28.03
N ASN A 72 26.62 -23.97 29.15
CA ASN A 72 25.33 -23.29 29.19
C ASN A 72 25.32 -22.06 28.26
N ASP A 73 26.40 -21.30 28.20
CA ASP A 73 26.52 -20.15 27.30
C ASP A 73 26.52 -20.57 25.83
N LEU A 74 27.17 -21.70 25.50
CA LEU A 74 27.14 -22.29 24.16
C LEU A 74 25.73 -22.74 23.79
N ASP A 75 25.07 -23.53 24.64
CA ASP A 75 23.71 -24.01 24.42
C ASP A 75 22.75 -22.81 24.21
N ASN A 76 22.88 -21.76 25.03
CA ASN A 76 22.10 -20.52 24.88
C ASN A 76 22.38 -19.77 23.58
N ALA A 77 23.62 -19.80 23.09
CA ALA A 77 23.99 -19.16 21.82
C ALA A 77 23.45 -19.94 20.63
N GLU A 78 23.47 -21.28 20.70
CA GLU A 78 22.88 -22.18 19.70
C GLU A 78 21.36 -21.98 19.59
N ASP A 79 20.64 -21.97 20.72
CA ASP A 79 19.18 -21.72 20.75
C ASP A 79 18.80 -20.35 20.14
N LYS A 80 19.63 -19.32 20.40
CA LYS A 80 19.44 -17.99 19.81
C LYS A 80 19.70 -18.00 18.31
N ALA A 81 20.74 -18.69 17.86
CA ALA A 81 21.04 -18.83 16.43
C ALA A 81 19.90 -19.52 15.69
N ASP A 82 19.36 -20.61 16.26
CA ASP A 82 18.21 -21.34 15.71
C ASP A 82 16.95 -20.48 15.66
N THR A 83 16.71 -19.68 16.70
CA THR A 83 15.57 -18.75 16.73
C THR A 83 15.70 -17.68 15.66
N LEU A 84 16.86 -17.03 15.56
CA LEU A 84 17.13 -16.01 14.55
C LEU A 84 17.07 -16.58 13.13
N SER A 85 17.53 -17.81 12.91
CA SER A 85 17.42 -18.48 11.61
C SER A 85 15.96 -18.68 11.21
N LYS A 86 15.10 -19.14 12.13
CA LYS A 86 13.66 -19.29 11.87
C LYS A 86 12.98 -17.95 11.58
N GLU A 87 13.32 -16.91 12.34
CA GLU A 87 12.79 -15.56 12.09
C GLU A 87 13.25 -15.00 10.74
N LEU A 88 14.51 -15.25 10.36
CA LEU A 88 15.04 -14.87 9.05
C LEU A 88 14.24 -15.56 7.93
N ASP A 89 14.02 -16.87 8.01
CA ASP A 89 13.26 -17.60 7.00
C ASP A 89 11.80 -17.08 6.89
N LEU A 90 11.16 -16.83 8.04
CA LEU A 90 9.80 -16.26 8.07
C LEU A 90 9.73 -14.85 7.47
N THR A 91 10.74 -14.01 7.71
CA THR A 91 10.79 -12.65 7.14
C THR A 91 11.11 -12.67 5.66
N GLN A 92 11.97 -13.58 5.20
CA GLN A 92 12.24 -13.81 3.78
C GLN A 92 10.99 -14.27 3.03
N GLN A 93 10.23 -15.22 3.59
CA GLN A 93 8.98 -15.68 2.99
C GLN A 93 7.97 -14.52 2.85
N LYS A 94 7.77 -13.74 3.92
CA LYS A 94 6.87 -12.56 3.89
C LYS A 94 7.31 -11.52 2.87
N LEU A 95 8.62 -11.30 2.74
CA LEU A 95 9.17 -10.39 1.74
C LEU A 95 8.85 -10.87 0.32
N GLN A 96 9.05 -12.17 0.04
CA GLN A 96 8.73 -12.76 -1.25
C GLN A 96 7.23 -12.62 -1.59
N GLU A 97 6.35 -12.95 -0.64
CA GLU A 97 4.90 -12.81 -0.82
C GLU A 97 4.50 -11.36 -1.13
N ALA A 98 5.10 -10.38 -0.42
CA ALA A 98 4.86 -8.96 -0.67
C ALA A 98 5.40 -8.48 -2.02
N GLU A 99 6.55 -8.98 -2.46
CA GLU A 99 7.11 -8.68 -3.78
C GLU A 99 6.26 -9.24 -4.92
N GLU A 100 5.73 -10.47 -4.76
CA GLU A 100 4.81 -11.07 -5.72
C GLU A 100 3.49 -10.29 -5.81
N GLU A 101 2.94 -9.87 -4.66
CA GLU A 101 1.74 -9.04 -4.62
C GLU A 101 1.96 -7.67 -5.27
N LYS A 102 3.10 -7.03 -4.98
CA LYS A 102 3.48 -5.78 -5.63
C LYS A 102 3.52 -5.94 -7.16
N LYS A 103 4.13 -7.02 -7.67
CA LYS A 103 4.17 -7.30 -9.11
C LYS A 103 2.76 -7.47 -9.70
N ARG A 104 1.86 -8.17 -9.00
CA ARG A 104 0.45 -8.31 -9.42
C ARG A 104 -0.24 -6.94 -9.52
N LEU A 105 -0.14 -6.13 -8.47
CA LEU A 105 -0.73 -4.79 -8.43
C LEU A 105 -0.14 -3.85 -9.49
N GLU A 106 1.16 -3.96 -9.79
CA GLU A 106 1.80 -3.18 -10.86
C GLU A 106 1.23 -3.53 -12.24
N ILE A 107 0.96 -4.82 -12.49
CA ILE A 107 0.31 -5.28 -13.73
C ILE A 107 -1.12 -4.73 -13.81
N GLU A 108 -1.92 -4.88 -12.75
CA GLU A 108 -3.29 -4.36 -12.70
C GLU A 108 -3.33 -2.84 -12.90
N ALA A 109 -2.45 -2.10 -12.22
CA ALA A 109 -2.34 -0.65 -12.39
C ALA A 109 -1.97 -0.27 -13.82
N SER A 110 -1.13 -1.05 -14.50
CA SER A 110 -0.78 -0.81 -15.91
C SER A 110 -1.98 -1.04 -16.84
N GLN A 111 -2.76 -2.09 -16.60
CA GLN A 111 -3.96 -2.40 -17.37
C GLN A 111 -5.05 -1.34 -17.18
N LEU A 112 -5.27 -0.90 -15.93
CA LEU A 112 -6.21 0.17 -15.62
C LEU A 112 -5.80 1.49 -16.28
N LYS A 113 -4.53 1.87 -16.23
CA LYS A 113 -4.01 3.05 -16.94
C LYS A 113 -4.27 2.95 -18.45
N GLU A 114 -4.07 1.79 -19.04
CA GLU A 114 -4.33 1.59 -20.46
C GLU A 114 -5.82 1.67 -20.81
N MET A 115 -6.69 1.08 -19.98
CA MET A 115 -8.14 1.18 -20.12
C MET A 115 -8.62 2.64 -20.03
N CYS A 116 -8.19 3.37 -19.00
CA CYS A 116 -8.52 4.78 -18.85
C CYS A 116 -8.04 5.61 -20.05
N ARG A 117 -6.83 5.35 -20.56
CA ARG A 117 -6.32 6.03 -21.76
C ARG A 117 -7.22 5.77 -22.97
N ARG A 118 -7.62 4.52 -23.21
CA ARG A 118 -8.50 4.16 -24.34
C ARG A 118 -9.87 4.84 -24.26
N GLU A 119 -10.48 4.89 -23.07
CA GLU A 119 -11.76 5.57 -22.88
C GLU A 119 -11.64 7.10 -23.04
N LEU A 120 -10.54 7.70 -22.59
CA LEU A 120 -10.25 9.11 -22.85
C LEU A 120 -10.11 9.38 -24.36
N ASP A 121 -9.31 8.59 -25.07
CA ASP A 121 -9.15 8.74 -26.53
C ASP A 121 -10.49 8.60 -27.28
N LYS A 122 -11.34 7.66 -26.85
CA LYS A 122 -12.66 7.44 -27.43
C LYS A 122 -13.59 8.64 -27.20
N THR A 123 -13.68 9.12 -25.96
CA THR A 123 -14.50 10.29 -25.62
C THR A 123 -14.00 11.55 -26.32
N GLU A 124 -12.69 11.75 -26.43
CA GLU A 124 -12.11 12.83 -27.23
C GLU A 124 -12.48 12.72 -28.71
N ALA A 125 -12.44 11.52 -29.29
CA ALA A 125 -12.83 11.30 -30.68
C ALA A 125 -14.34 11.57 -30.91
N GLU A 126 -15.20 11.15 -29.98
CA GLU A 126 -16.64 11.44 -30.02
C GLU A 126 -16.94 12.93 -29.83
N MET A 127 -16.20 13.62 -28.96
CA MET A 127 -16.25 15.07 -28.79
C MET A 127 -15.83 15.81 -30.06
N LYS A 128 -14.75 15.39 -30.71
CA LYS A 128 -14.31 15.97 -32.00
C LYS A 128 -15.36 15.77 -33.09
N LYS A 129 -15.96 14.57 -33.19
CA LYS A 129 -17.06 14.30 -34.13
C LYS A 129 -18.27 15.19 -33.84
N SER A 130 -18.72 15.25 -32.60
CA SER A 130 -19.84 16.10 -32.17
C SER A 130 -19.58 17.57 -32.44
N SER A 131 -18.36 18.04 -32.17
CA SER A 131 -17.93 19.40 -32.46
C SER A 131 -17.95 19.71 -33.96
N SER A 132 -17.50 18.78 -34.81
CA SER A 132 -17.59 18.90 -36.27
C SER A 132 -19.04 18.98 -36.75
N ILE A 133 -19.91 18.09 -36.26
CA ILE A 133 -21.34 18.09 -36.60
C ILE A 133 -22.00 19.42 -36.20
N ILE A 134 -21.67 19.95 -35.03
CA ILE A 134 -22.18 21.24 -34.57
C ILE A 134 -21.70 22.38 -35.47
N ALA A 135 -20.43 22.35 -35.91
CA ALA A 135 -19.88 23.35 -36.82
C ALA A 135 -20.60 23.30 -38.19
N ASP A 136 -20.78 22.11 -38.75
CA ASP A 136 -21.48 21.89 -40.02
C ASP A 136 -22.94 22.34 -39.92
N TYR A 137 -23.62 22.00 -38.82
CA TYR A 137 -24.99 22.45 -38.56
C TYR A 137 -25.10 23.98 -38.53
N LYS A 138 -24.21 24.65 -37.79
CA LYS A 138 -24.17 26.13 -37.73
C LYS A 138 -23.92 26.73 -39.11
N GLN A 139 -23.03 26.13 -39.91
CA GLN A 139 -22.75 26.57 -41.27
C GLN A 139 -23.98 26.42 -42.18
N ILE A 140 -24.70 25.30 -42.10
CA ILE A 140 -25.94 25.09 -42.86
C ILE A 140 -26.98 26.13 -42.45
N CYS A 141 -27.17 26.37 -41.14
CA CYS A 141 -28.08 27.41 -40.65
C CYS A 141 -27.72 28.79 -41.21
N SER A 142 -26.45 29.20 -41.15
CA SER A 142 -26.04 30.51 -41.70
C SER A 142 -26.27 30.59 -43.21
N GLN A 143 -25.98 29.52 -43.96
CA GLN A 143 -26.23 29.47 -45.39
C GLN A 143 -27.71 29.58 -45.74
N LEU A 144 -28.58 28.89 -44.99
CA LEU A 144 -30.03 28.97 -45.15
C LEU A 144 -30.56 30.37 -44.83
N SER A 145 -30.09 30.99 -43.74
CA SER A 145 -30.44 32.38 -43.40
C SER A 145 -30.05 33.35 -44.52
N THR A 146 -28.82 33.28 -45.04
CA THR A 146 -28.38 34.14 -46.15
C THR A 146 -29.18 33.88 -47.43
N ARG A 147 -29.53 32.62 -47.75
CA ARG A 147 -30.40 32.31 -48.90
C ARG A 147 -31.80 32.89 -48.72
N LEU A 148 -32.36 32.77 -47.52
CA LEU A 148 -33.68 33.30 -47.20
C LEU A 148 -33.72 34.82 -47.33
N GLU A 149 -32.72 35.52 -46.79
CA GLU A 149 -32.57 36.97 -46.92
C GLU A 149 -32.46 37.41 -48.39
N LYS A 150 -31.65 36.72 -49.20
CA LYS A 150 -31.53 36.99 -50.64
C LYS A 150 -32.85 36.79 -51.37
N GLN A 151 -33.58 35.71 -51.09
CA GLN A 151 -34.87 35.44 -51.72
C GLN A 151 -35.93 36.46 -51.28
N GLN A 152 -35.95 36.86 -50.01
CA GLN A 152 -36.84 37.90 -49.52
C GLN A 152 -36.55 39.26 -50.16
N ALA A 153 -35.26 39.61 -50.32
CA ALA A 153 -34.86 40.84 -51.01
C ALA A 153 -35.29 40.82 -52.49
N ALA A 154 -35.02 39.73 -53.22
CA ALA A 154 -35.42 39.57 -54.61
C ALA A 154 -36.96 39.61 -54.78
N ASN A 155 -37.71 38.87 -53.96
CA ASN A 155 -39.16 38.91 -53.99
C ASN A 155 -39.71 40.31 -53.65
N LYS A 156 -39.05 41.04 -52.75
CA LYS A 156 -39.44 42.42 -52.42
C LYS A 156 -39.21 43.36 -53.61
N GLU A 157 -38.08 43.26 -54.30
CA GLU A 157 -37.80 44.02 -55.53
C GLU A 157 -38.80 43.67 -56.64
N GLU A 158 -39.10 42.38 -56.87
CA GLU A 158 -40.13 41.97 -57.84
C GLU A 158 -41.51 42.52 -57.49
N LEU A 159 -41.91 42.47 -56.21
CA LEU A 159 -43.17 43.05 -55.75
C LEU A 159 -43.20 44.57 -55.93
N GLU A 160 -42.08 45.26 -55.72
CA GLU A 160 -41.95 46.70 -55.99
C GLU A 160 -42.05 47.01 -57.49
N LEU A 161 -41.45 46.19 -58.35
CA LEU A 161 -41.57 46.30 -59.81
C LEU A 161 -43.02 46.10 -60.27
N VAL A 162 -43.68 45.04 -59.80
CA VAL A 162 -45.09 44.76 -60.10
C VAL A 162 -45.98 45.90 -59.61
N ARG A 163 -45.75 46.40 -58.38
CA ARG A 163 -46.45 47.60 -57.87
C ARG A 163 -46.22 48.81 -58.76
N GLY A 164 -44.99 49.05 -59.23
CA GLY A 164 -44.67 50.13 -60.15
C GLY A 164 -45.45 50.04 -61.47
N VAL A 165 -45.52 48.85 -62.08
CA VAL A 165 -46.31 48.61 -63.30
C VAL A 165 -47.81 48.81 -63.05
N MET A 166 -48.34 48.28 -61.94
CA MET A 166 -49.75 48.44 -61.58
C MET A 166 -50.13 49.90 -61.31
N ALA A 167 -49.23 50.69 -60.71
CA ALA A 167 -49.43 52.12 -60.50
C ALA A 167 -49.44 52.93 -61.82
N GLY A 168 -48.76 52.44 -62.86
CA GLY A 168 -48.77 53.03 -64.20
C GLY A 168 -50.00 52.72 -65.05
N CYS A 169 -50.91 51.84 -64.58
CA CYS A 169 -52.15 51.49 -65.26
C CYS A 169 -53.37 52.18 -64.60
N GLU A 170 -54.09 53.01 -65.36
CA GLU A 170 -55.21 53.84 -64.85
C GLU A 170 -56.39 53.01 -64.31
N GLN A 171 -56.63 51.81 -64.84
CA GLN A 171 -57.70 50.90 -64.40
C GLN A 171 -57.30 50.03 -63.20
N CYS A 172 -56.02 49.67 -63.07
CA CYS A 172 -55.54 48.82 -61.98
C CYS A 172 -55.29 49.61 -60.69
N ARG A 173 -54.87 50.88 -60.79
CA ARG A 173 -54.61 51.75 -59.63
C ARG A 173 -55.83 51.94 -58.71
N GLN A 174 -57.04 51.80 -59.23
CA GLN A 174 -58.29 52.00 -58.47
C GLN A 174 -58.73 50.75 -57.70
N LEU A 175 -58.17 49.56 -58.02
CA LEU A 175 -58.55 48.28 -57.40
C LEU A 175 -57.68 47.91 -56.19
N PHE A 176 -56.55 48.59 -56.02
CA PHE A 176 -55.56 48.33 -54.97
C PHE A 176 -55.29 49.61 -54.17
N GLY A 177 -55.25 49.52 -52.84
CA GLY A 177 -54.89 50.66 -51.98
C GLY A 177 -53.39 51.01 -52.05
N GLU A 178 -52.99 52.15 -51.47
CA GLU A 178 -51.57 52.60 -51.44
C GLU A 178 -50.62 51.55 -50.84
N ASP A 179 -51.15 50.64 -50.00
CA ASP A 179 -50.41 49.54 -49.37
C ASP A 179 -50.30 48.26 -50.24
N GLY A 180 -50.83 48.28 -51.47
CA GLY A 180 -50.79 47.16 -52.42
C GLY A 180 -51.75 46.00 -52.13
N ARG A 181 -52.72 46.18 -51.23
CA ARG A 181 -53.76 45.17 -50.93
C ARG A 181 -55.01 45.40 -51.79
N LEU A 182 -55.63 44.31 -52.24
CA LEU A 182 -56.95 44.30 -52.90
C LEU A 182 -58.01 44.84 -51.94
N CYS A 183 -58.82 45.81 -52.40
CA CYS A 183 -60.04 46.18 -51.69
C CYS A 183 -61.00 44.98 -51.73
N ALA A 184 -61.18 44.31 -50.58
CA ALA A 184 -61.86 43.04 -50.49
C ALA A 184 -63.34 43.13 -50.89
N ALA A 185 -63.74 42.31 -51.86
CA ALA A 185 -65.11 41.83 -51.99
C ALA A 185 -65.14 40.40 -52.54
N ALA A 186 -65.80 39.52 -51.76
CA ALA A 186 -66.43 38.25 -52.13
C ALA A 186 -65.55 37.06 -52.56
N ALA A 187 -65.62 35.99 -51.77
CA ALA A 187 -66.37 34.77 -52.08
C ALA A 187 -65.75 33.58 -51.33
N GLY A 188 -66.60 32.73 -50.77
CA GLY A 188 -66.18 31.52 -50.06
C GLY A 188 -66.13 30.27 -50.92
N ALA A 189 -66.21 29.15 -50.22
CA ALA A 189 -66.33 27.75 -50.66
C ALA A 189 -65.04 27.03 -51.05
N GLY A 190 -64.89 25.81 -50.52
CA GLY A 190 -63.92 24.84 -51.02
C GLY A 190 -63.59 23.74 -50.01
N ALA A 191 -64.48 22.76 -49.88
CA ALA A 191 -64.17 21.48 -49.26
C ALA A 191 -63.19 20.66 -50.13
N ALA A 192 -62.20 20.02 -49.50
CA ALA A 192 -61.52 18.83 -50.00
C ALA A 192 -60.85 18.18 -48.76
N GLY A 193 -61.22 17.00 -48.28
CA GLY A 193 -61.47 15.80 -49.08
C GLY A 193 -60.14 15.06 -49.19
N GLY A 194 -59.80 14.34 -48.13
CA GLY A 194 -58.63 13.47 -48.03
C GLY A 194 -58.89 12.47 -46.92
N GLU A 195 -59.98 11.70 -47.03
CA GLU A 195 -60.14 10.47 -46.26
C GLU A 195 -58.99 9.56 -46.65
N ARG A 196 -57.91 9.62 -45.86
CA ARG A 196 -56.88 8.60 -45.84
C ARG A 196 -57.55 7.35 -45.31
N ASP A 197 -57.41 6.24 -46.03
CA ASP A 197 -58.01 4.96 -45.67
C ASP A 197 -57.69 4.66 -44.19
N PRO A 198 -58.69 4.67 -43.28
CA PRO A 198 -58.45 4.50 -41.85
C PRO A 198 -57.79 3.15 -41.52
N ASP A 199 -57.79 2.22 -42.48
CA ASP A 199 -57.13 0.92 -42.34
C ASP A 199 -55.59 1.02 -42.50
N GLU A 200 -55.07 1.89 -43.37
CA GLU A 200 -53.61 2.09 -43.53
C GLU A 200 -52.99 2.77 -42.31
N GLU A 201 -53.65 3.80 -41.77
CA GLU A 201 -53.15 4.51 -40.60
C GLU A 201 -53.19 3.60 -39.35
N LYS A 202 -54.22 2.76 -39.24
CA LYS A 202 -54.35 1.76 -38.19
C LYS A 202 -53.30 0.64 -38.30
N GLU A 203 -52.95 0.21 -39.51
CA GLU A 203 -51.83 -0.72 -39.75
C GLU A 203 -50.47 -0.10 -39.40
N THR A 204 -50.24 1.18 -39.72
CA THR A 204 -48.99 1.87 -39.33
C THR A 204 -48.85 2.00 -37.81
N LEU A 205 -49.94 2.35 -37.11
CA LEU A 205 -49.97 2.41 -35.64
C LEU A 205 -49.78 1.03 -35.01
N ARG A 206 -50.37 -0.03 -35.58
CA ARG A 206 -50.13 -1.42 -35.13
C ARG A 206 -48.66 -1.83 -35.30
N THR A 207 -48.04 -1.43 -36.39
CA THR A 207 -46.63 -1.72 -36.68
C THR A 207 -45.72 -1.02 -35.67
N GLN A 208 -45.95 0.28 -35.43
CA GLN A 208 -45.22 1.06 -34.42
C GLN A 208 -45.43 0.51 -33.01
N LEU A 209 -46.65 0.06 -32.67
CA LEU A 209 -46.93 -0.53 -31.36
C LEU A 209 -46.14 -1.83 -31.16
N ARG A 210 -46.02 -2.66 -32.21
CA ARG A 210 -45.21 -3.89 -32.19
C ARG A 210 -43.72 -3.61 -32.07
N GLU A 211 -43.24 -2.56 -32.73
CA GLU A 211 -41.84 -2.13 -32.67
C GLU A 211 -41.48 -1.64 -31.27
N MET A 212 -42.35 -0.81 -30.68
CA MET A 212 -42.23 -0.36 -29.28
C MET A 212 -42.31 -1.53 -28.28
N GLU A 213 -43.17 -2.53 -28.52
CA GLU A 213 -43.23 -3.75 -27.70
C GLU A 213 -41.94 -4.57 -27.77
N LEU A 214 -41.32 -4.67 -28.95
CA LEU A 214 -40.04 -5.35 -29.17
C LEU A 214 -38.88 -4.62 -28.49
N GLU A 215 -38.83 -3.29 -28.61
CA GLU A 215 -37.83 -2.46 -27.92
C GLU A 215 -37.98 -2.55 -26.40
N LEU A 216 -39.21 -2.58 -25.90
CA LEU A 216 -39.50 -2.78 -24.48
C LEU A 216 -39.06 -4.17 -24.01
N ALA A 217 -39.29 -5.22 -24.80
CA ALA A 217 -38.82 -6.57 -24.48
C ALA A 217 -37.29 -6.65 -24.46
N GLN A 218 -36.60 -6.03 -25.42
CA GLN A 218 -35.14 -5.99 -25.46
C GLN A 218 -34.54 -5.20 -24.29
N THR A 219 -35.12 -4.06 -23.92
CA THR A 219 -34.64 -3.28 -22.77
C THR A 219 -34.89 -4.00 -21.46
N LYS A 220 -36.03 -4.70 -21.30
CA LYS A 220 -36.29 -5.58 -20.15
C LYS A 220 -35.27 -6.71 -20.07
N LEU A 221 -34.92 -7.34 -21.18
CA LEU A 221 -33.91 -8.40 -21.21
C LEU A 221 -32.54 -7.85 -20.75
N LYS A 222 -32.11 -6.71 -21.31
CA LYS A 222 -30.85 -6.06 -20.91
C LYS A 222 -30.83 -5.67 -19.44
N LEU A 223 -31.97 -5.25 -18.89
CA LEU A 223 -32.09 -4.94 -17.46
C LEU A 223 -31.88 -6.19 -16.61
N VAL A 224 -32.55 -7.31 -16.93
CA VAL A 224 -32.38 -8.58 -16.21
C VAL A 224 -30.95 -9.10 -16.32
N GLU A 225 -30.32 -9.00 -17.49
CA GLU A 225 -28.92 -9.37 -17.68
C GLU A 225 -27.97 -8.52 -16.82
N ALA A 226 -28.25 -7.21 -16.70
CA ALA A 226 -27.47 -6.31 -15.86
C ALA A 226 -27.69 -6.62 -14.37
N GLU A 227 -28.93 -6.88 -13.95
CA GLU A 227 -29.27 -7.28 -12.58
C GLU A 227 -28.59 -8.59 -12.19
N CYS A 228 -28.60 -9.61 -13.06
CA CYS A 228 -27.89 -10.87 -12.81
C CYS A 228 -26.37 -10.65 -12.69
N ARG A 229 -25.77 -9.80 -13.53
CA ARG A 229 -24.33 -9.47 -13.43
C ARG A 229 -24.00 -8.76 -12.13
N ILE A 230 -24.85 -7.83 -11.69
CA ILE A 230 -24.67 -7.15 -10.41
C ILE A 230 -24.74 -8.18 -9.28
N GLN A 231 -25.72 -9.08 -9.32
CA GLN A 231 -25.88 -10.13 -8.31
C GLN A 231 -24.69 -11.09 -8.24
N ASP A 232 -24.11 -11.46 -9.39
CA ASP A 232 -22.89 -12.27 -9.46
C ASP A 232 -21.68 -11.54 -8.86
N VAL A 233 -21.51 -10.25 -9.17
CA VAL A 233 -20.43 -9.42 -8.62
C VAL A 233 -20.59 -9.23 -7.12
N GLU A 234 -21.81 -9.01 -6.63
CA GLU A 234 -22.12 -8.94 -5.20
C GLU A 234 -21.80 -10.26 -4.49
N HIS A 235 -22.09 -11.40 -5.12
CA HIS A 235 -21.72 -12.71 -4.59
C HIS A 235 -20.21 -12.88 -4.51
N GLN A 236 -19.47 -12.54 -5.58
CA GLN A 236 -18.00 -12.58 -5.59
C GLN A 236 -17.40 -11.66 -4.52
N LEU A 237 -17.94 -10.46 -4.36
CA LEU A 237 -17.54 -9.52 -3.31
C LEU A 237 -17.81 -10.11 -1.92
N GLY A 238 -18.97 -10.73 -1.71
CA GLY A 238 -19.32 -11.40 -0.45
C GLY A 238 -18.37 -12.55 -0.12
N VAL A 239 -17.97 -13.35 -1.10
CA VAL A 239 -16.96 -14.42 -0.96
C VAL A 239 -15.61 -13.81 -0.59
N ALA A 240 -15.13 -12.81 -1.33
CA ALA A 240 -13.85 -12.15 -1.06
C ALA A 240 -13.81 -11.49 0.33
N ILE A 241 -14.91 -10.84 0.75
CA ILE A 241 -15.03 -10.28 2.11
C ILE A 241 -14.97 -11.38 3.16
N ASN A 242 -15.65 -12.51 2.95
CA ASN A 242 -15.62 -13.64 3.88
C ASN A 242 -14.22 -14.25 3.96
N GLU A 243 -13.48 -14.36 2.86
CA GLU A 243 -12.09 -14.83 2.84
C GLU A 243 -11.16 -13.87 3.58
N VAL A 244 -11.30 -12.56 3.37
CA VAL A 244 -10.56 -11.53 4.10
C VAL A 244 -10.92 -11.52 5.59
N GLN A 245 -12.18 -11.74 5.96
CA GLN A 245 -12.58 -11.87 7.36
C GLN A 245 -12.09 -13.18 7.98
N ALA A 246 -12.09 -14.30 7.25
CA ALA A 246 -11.57 -15.58 7.71
C ALA A 246 -10.05 -15.50 7.92
N SER A 247 -9.32 -14.86 7.01
CA SER A 247 -7.89 -14.58 7.18
C SER A 247 -7.66 -13.62 8.35
N ARG A 248 -8.53 -12.64 8.57
CA ARG A 248 -8.47 -11.73 9.73
C ARG A 248 -8.83 -12.39 11.06
N ASN A 249 -9.68 -13.42 11.06
CA ASN A 249 -10.09 -14.18 12.26
C ASN A 249 -9.16 -15.37 12.59
N THR A 250 -8.02 -15.49 11.90
CA THR A 250 -7.00 -16.46 12.28
C THR A 250 -6.44 -16.19 13.68
N TRP A 251 -5.98 -17.27 14.32
CA TRP A 251 -5.42 -17.26 15.68
C TRP A 251 -4.39 -16.14 15.88
N PHE A 252 -3.63 -15.78 14.83
CA PHE A 252 -2.61 -14.72 14.84
C PHE A 252 -3.17 -13.34 15.23
N ASN A 253 -4.31 -12.92 14.64
CA ASN A 253 -4.93 -11.63 14.98
C ASN A 253 -5.65 -11.64 16.33
N ARG A 254 -6.16 -12.81 16.76
CA ARG A 254 -6.71 -12.98 18.12
C ARG A 254 -5.61 -12.85 19.18
N THR A 255 -4.43 -13.45 18.96
CA THR A 255 -3.28 -13.33 19.86
C THR A 255 -2.73 -11.89 19.91
N LEU A 256 -2.59 -11.22 18.76
CA LEU A 256 -2.14 -9.82 18.70
C LEU A 256 -3.11 -8.86 19.38
N SER A 257 -4.42 -9.09 19.23
CA SER A 257 -5.44 -8.27 19.90
C SER A 257 -5.38 -8.46 21.42
N SER A 258 -5.24 -9.71 21.91
CA SER A 258 -5.08 -9.99 23.35
C SER A 258 -3.80 -9.41 23.95
N ILE A 259 -2.69 -9.38 23.21
CA ILE A 259 -1.44 -8.72 23.64
C ILE A 259 -1.66 -7.21 23.73
N LYS A 260 -2.32 -6.60 22.74
CA LYS A 260 -2.56 -5.15 22.70
C LYS A 260 -3.43 -4.67 23.87
N THR A 261 -4.45 -5.42 24.27
CA THR A 261 -5.27 -5.09 25.46
C THR A 261 -4.49 -5.27 26.76
N ALA A 262 -3.57 -6.25 26.84
CA ALA A 262 -2.72 -6.44 28.02
C ALA A 262 -1.69 -5.30 28.19
N THR A 263 -1.10 -4.80 27.10
CA THR A 263 -0.16 -3.66 27.13
C THR A 263 -0.84 -2.29 27.29
N GLY A 264 -2.12 -2.16 26.98
CA GLY A 264 -2.87 -0.90 27.12
C GLY A 264 -3.33 -0.55 28.54
N SER A 265 -3.26 -1.50 29.48
CA SER A 265 -3.73 -1.35 30.86
C SER A 265 -2.63 -0.91 31.86
N GLN A 266 -1.37 -0.76 31.45
CA GLN A 266 -0.27 -0.44 32.38
C GLN A 266 0.20 1.03 32.37
N GLY A 267 -0.45 1.91 31.61
CA GLY A 267 -0.03 3.31 31.46
C GLY A 267 -0.76 4.33 32.34
N LYS A 268 -1.11 4.00 33.59
CA LYS A 268 -1.78 4.98 34.48
C LYS A 268 -1.52 4.72 35.96
N GLU A 269 -0.27 4.83 36.39
CA GLU A 269 0.08 5.16 37.78
C GLU A 269 1.51 5.68 37.84
N THR A 270 1.74 6.72 38.63
CA THR A 270 2.99 7.46 38.90
C THR A 270 3.40 8.52 37.88
N VAL A 271 2.94 9.77 38.08
CA VAL A 271 3.63 10.89 38.77
C VAL A 271 2.57 11.85 39.30
#